data_AF-A0A6B3NSG5-F1
#
_entry.id   AF-A0A6B3NSG5-F1
#
_cell.length_a   1.000
_cell.length_b   1.000
_cell.length_c   1.000
_cell.angle_alpha   90.00
_cell.angle_beta   90.00
_cell.angle_gamma   90.00
#
_symmetry.space_group_name_H-M   'P 1'
#
loop_
_entity.id
_entity.type
_entity.pdbx_description
1 polymer ?
#
loop_
_entity_poly.entity_id
_entity_poly.type
_entity_poly.pdbx_seq_one_letter_code
_entity_poly.pdbx_strand_id
1 'polypeptide(L)'
;MPATDDPELLARARQATEFVNSTLTVGSKTADNPFAGLSREQLALITYDDGGTFTVNERRAAYEESRRQEQAWSREVSDKAQQEYDSTGRMTGFFKEVQAHYNSLSAIEQAQYPANYAAQVQQHIDADINYKAQDAKDMIVPMTLAETLLSMGPVGSSKTIALPGAG
;
A
#
# COMPACT_ATOMS: atom_id res chain seq x y z
N MET A 1 -7.31 27.06 6.46
CA MET A 1 -6.16 27.96 6.16
C MET A 1 -5.08 27.68 7.20
N PRO A 2 -3.79 27.58 6.82
CA PRO A 2 -2.71 27.40 7.78
C PRO A 2 -2.51 28.65 8.63
N ALA A 3 -1.98 28.50 9.84
CA ALA A 3 -1.68 29.62 10.75
C ALA A 3 -0.28 30.20 10.46
N THR A 4 -0.06 30.68 9.23
CA THR A 4 1.22 31.22 8.75
C THR A 4 1.00 32.31 7.70
N ASP A 5 1.92 33.27 7.63
CA ASP A 5 1.97 34.31 6.60
C ASP A 5 2.93 33.96 5.45
N ASP A 6 3.55 32.78 5.50
CA ASP A 6 4.44 32.31 4.44
C ASP A 6 3.65 32.09 3.13
N PRO A 7 3.98 32.82 2.05
CA PRO A 7 3.23 32.76 0.80
C PRO A 7 3.30 31.38 0.12
N GLU A 8 4.40 30.64 0.28
CA GLU A 8 4.55 29.31 -0.32
C GLU A 8 3.67 28.29 0.41
N LEU A 9 3.66 28.33 1.75
CA LEU A 9 2.79 27.46 2.55
C LEU A 9 1.31 27.75 2.30
N LEU A 10 0.95 29.04 2.16
CA LEU A 10 -0.40 29.45 1.81
C LEU A 10 -0.81 28.97 0.40
N ALA A 11 0.07 29.08 -0.59
CA ALA A 11 -0.19 28.61 -1.95
C ALA A 11 -0.38 27.08 -1.98
N ARG A 12 0.49 26.33 -1.30
CA ARG A 12 0.39 24.86 -1.19
C ARG A 12 -0.90 24.42 -0.51
N ALA A 13 -1.29 25.07 0.59
CA ALA A 13 -2.53 24.75 1.29
C ALA A 13 -3.79 25.05 0.43
N ARG A 14 -3.75 26.09 -0.40
CA ARG A 14 -4.81 26.37 -1.39
C ARG A 14 -4.88 25.27 -2.44
N GLN A 15 -3.74 24.90 -3.03
CA GLN A 15 -3.67 23.82 -4.02
C GLN A 15 -4.17 22.48 -3.43
N ALA A 16 -3.78 22.13 -2.20
CA ALA A 16 -4.27 20.93 -1.53
C ALA A 16 -5.80 20.95 -1.35
N THR A 17 -6.36 22.11 -1.02
CA THR A 17 -7.82 22.29 -0.88
C THR A 17 -8.54 22.13 -2.21
N GLU A 18 -8.01 22.73 -3.29
CA GLU A 18 -8.54 22.58 -4.64
C GLU A 18 -8.48 21.13 -5.11
N PHE A 19 -7.34 20.45 -4.90
CA PHE A 19 -7.17 19.02 -5.18
C PHE A 19 -8.22 18.20 -4.45
N VAL A 20 -8.33 18.31 -3.12
CA VAL A 20 -9.29 17.53 -2.33
C VAL A 20 -10.72 17.79 -2.78
N ASN A 21 -11.12 19.04 -3.01
CA ASN A 21 -12.46 19.36 -3.51
C ASN A 21 -12.73 18.76 -4.90
N SER A 22 -11.72 18.71 -5.77
CA SER A 22 -11.83 18.10 -7.10
C SER A 22 -12.11 16.59 -6.98
N THR A 23 -11.52 15.90 -5.99
CA THR A 23 -11.77 14.46 -5.78
C THR A 23 -13.19 14.13 -5.34
N LEU A 24 -13.93 15.10 -4.78
CA LEU A 24 -15.32 14.95 -4.36
C LEU A 24 -16.33 15.14 -5.51
N THR A 25 -15.89 15.71 -6.64
CA THR A 25 -16.77 16.08 -7.75
C THR A 25 -16.58 15.12 -8.93
N VAL A 26 -17.62 14.35 -9.27
CA VAL A 26 -17.59 13.43 -10.42
C VAL A 26 -17.33 14.20 -11.73
N GLY A 27 -16.26 13.84 -12.44
CA GLY A 27 -15.89 14.44 -13.73
C GLY A 27 -14.96 15.66 -13.63
N SER A 28 -14.59 16.12 -12.43
CA SER A 28 -13.74 17.30 -12.23
C SER A 28 -12.36 16.91 -11.69
N LYS A 29 -11.49 16.33 -12.52
CA LYS A 29 -10.06 16.15 -12.18
C LYS A 29 -9.26 17.24 -12.87
N THR A 30 -9.15 18.41 -12.25
CA THR A 30 -8.42 19.54 -12.83
C THR A 30 -7.29 20.08 -11.95
N ALA A 31 -7.27 19.72 -10.66
CA ALA A 31 -6.21 20.14 -9.74
C ALA A 31 -5.21 19.00 -9.53
N ASP A 32 -3.93 19.31 -9.67
CA ASP A 32 -2.84 18.38 -9.38
C ASP A 32 -2.60 18.26 -7.87
N ASN A 33 -2.22 17.06 -7.44
CA ASN A 33 -1.83 16.84 -6.05
C ASN A 33 -0.52 17.60 -5.76
N PRO A 34 -0.48 18.51 -4.77
CA PRO A 34 0.72 19.29 -4.45
C PRO A 34 1.90 18.45 -3.95
N PHE A 35 1.66 17.19 -3.58
CA PHE A 35 2.68 16.26 -3.08
C PHE A 35 3.03 15.16 -4.08
N ALA A 36 2.59 15.28 -5.33
CA ALA A 36 2.94 14.34 -6.39
C ALA A 36 4.47 14.20 -6.52
N GLY A 37 4.96 12.96 -6.57
CA GLY A 37 6.39 12.66 -6.71
C GLY A 37 7.19 12.65 -5.40
N LEU A 38 6.59 12.98 -4.25
CA LEU A 38 7.23 12.74 -2.95
C LEU A 38 7.41 11.25 -2.68
N SER A 39 8.45 10.91 -1.93
CA SER A 39 8.65 9.54 -1.45
C SER A 39 7.56 9.15 -0.46
N ARG A 40 7.31 7.84 -0.33
CA ARG A 40 6.32 7.34 0.64
C ARG A 40 6.62 7.79 2.08
N GLU A 41 7.89 7.81 2.46
CA GLU A 41 8.32 8.30 3.78
C GLU A 41 7.96 9.78 3.98
N GLN A 42 8.22 10.63 2.98
CA GLN A 42 7.83 12.05 3.03
C GLN A 42 6.30 12.22 3.09
N LEU A 43 5.56 11.41 2.32
CA LEU A 43 4.10 11.40 2.35
C LEU A 43 3.55 10.95 3.70
N ALA A 44 4.18 9.97 4.35
CA ALA A 44 3.80 9.51 5.68
C ALA A 44 4.02 10.60 6.74
N LEU A 45 5.17 11.31 6.69
CA LEU A 45 5.44 12.44 7.59
C LEU A 45 4.37 13.53 7.50
N ILE A 46 3.86 13.82 6.30
CA ILE A 46 2.77 14.79 6.10
C ILE A 46 1.44 14.20 6.56
N THR A 47 1.12 12.97 6.15
CA THR A 47 -0.17 12.31 6.42
C THR A 47 -0.45 12.19 7.92
N TYR A 48 0.57 11.83 8.69
CA TYR A 48 0.48 11.60 10.14
C TYR A 48 1.03 12.77 10.96
N ASP A 49 1.18 13.96 10.37
CA ASP A 49 1.57 15.16 11.12
C ASP A 49 0.45 15.55 12.10
N ASP A 50 0.63 15.23 13.37
CA ASP A 50 -0.24 15.67 14.47
C ASP A 50 0.23 17.00 15.10
N GLY A 51 1.40 17.49 14.69
CA GLY A 51 1.98 18.75 15.16
C GLY A 51 1.32 20.01 14.61
N GLY A 52 0.46 19.87 13.59
CA GLY A 52 -0.27 20.98 12.98
C GLY A 52 0.55 21.82 11.99
N THR A 53 1.69 21.28 11.54
CA THR A 53 2.52 21.86 10.47
C THR A 53 1.76 21.88 9.15
N PHE A 54 0.98 20.83 8.89
CA PHE A 54 0.17 20.66 7.69
C PHE A 54 -1.32 20.80 7.99
N THR A 55 -2.05 21.45 7.09
CA THR A 55 -3.51 21.53 7.17
C THR A 55 -4.17 20.17 6.91
N VAL A 56 -5.43 20.00 7.34
CA VAL A 56 -6.20 18.77 7.09
C VAL A 56 -6.25 18.40 5.60
N ASN A 57 -6.39 19.39 4.71
CA ASN A 57 -6.42 19.14 3.27
C ASN A 57 -5.05 18.73 2.72
N GLU A 58 -3.97 19.26 3.27
CA GLU A 58 -2.61 18.81 2.91
C GLU A 58 -2.37 17.36 3.35
N ARG A 59 -2.73 17.01 4.60
CA ARG A 59 -2.65 15.62 5.07
C ARG A 59 -3.49 14.68 4.21
N ARG A 60 -4.69 15.12 3.81
CA ARG A 60 -5.54 14.35 2.89
C ARG A 60 -4.93 14.21 1.49
N ALA A 61 -4.33 15.27 0.95
CA ALA A 61 -3.66 15.20 -0.34
C ALA A 61 -2.46 14.24 -0.31
N ALA A 62 -1.63 14.30 0.74
CA ALA A 62 -0.52 13.37 0.91
C ALA A 62 -0.99 11.91 1.02
N TYR A 63 -2.07 11.67 1.77
CA TYR A 63 -2.70 10.35 1.85
C TYR A 63 -3.17 9.83 0.48
N GLU A 64 -3.84 10.67 -0.34
CA GLU A 64 -4.29 10.23 -1.67
C GLU A 64 -3.12 9.96 -2.63
N GLU A 65 -2.00 10.69 -2.54
CA GLU A 65 -0.79 10.35 -3.32
C GLU A 65 -0.19 9.03 -2.84
N SER A 66 -0.10 8.79 -1.53
CA SER A 66 0.36 7.50 -0.98
C SER A 66 -0.53 6.36 -1.48
N ARG A 67 -1.85 6.53 -1.44
CA ARG A 67 -2.81 5.55 -2.00
C ARG A 67 -2.65 5.32 -3.49
N ARG A 68 -2.34 6.36 -4.26
CA ARG A 68 -2.08 6.24 -5.70
C ARG A 68 -0.82 5.42 -5.95
N GLN A 69 0.27 5.71 -5.23
CA GLN A 69 1.53 4.96 -5.30
C GLN A 69 1.31 3.49 -4.90
N GLU A 70 0.58 3.25 -3.81
CA GLU A 70 0.19 1.91 -3.35
C GLU A 70 -0.57 1.11 -4.43
N GLN A 71 -1.58 1.73 -5.06
CA GLN A 71 -2.35 1.08 -6.12
C GLN A 71 -1.51 0.78 -7.35
N ALA A 72 -0.56 1.64 -7.70
CA ALA A 72 0.35 1.41 -8.82
C ALA A 72 1.28 0.23 -8.53
N TRP A 73 1.91 0.22 -7.36
CA TRP A 73 2.76 -0.87 -6.90
C TRP A 73 2.00 -2.20 -6.81
N SER A 74 0.80 -2.20 -6.22
CA SER A 74 -0.03 -3.41 -6.06
C SER A 74 -0.40 -4.04 -7.41
N ARG A 75 -0.72 -3.22 -8.42
CA ARG A 75 -0.98 -3.71 -9.79
C ARG A 75 0.28 -4.34 -10.40
N GLU A 76 1.41 -3.65 -10.32
CA GLU A 76 2.67 -4.15 -10.87
C GLU A 76 3.09 -5.49 -10.23
N VAL A 77 3.00 -5.57 -8.91
CA VAL A 77 3.35 -6.78 -8.16
C VAL A 77 2.36 -7.93 -8.42
N SER A 78 1.07 -7.63 -8.61
CA SER A 78 0.08 -8.64 -9.02
C SER A 78 0.39 -9.22 -10.40
N ASP A 79 0.74 -8.36 -11.36
CA ASP A 79 1.10 -8.80 -12.72
C ASP A 79 2.36 -9.67 -12.71
N LYS A 80 3.39 -9.29 -11.93
CA LYS A 80 4.60 -10.10 -11.73
C LYS A 80 4.28 -11.45 -11.07
N ALA A 81 3.41 -11.45 -10.07
CA ALA A 81 2.99 -12.66 -9.37
C ALA A 81 2.30 -13.65 -10.31
N GLN A 82 1.37 -13.15 -11.15
CA GLN A 82 0.69 -13.96 -12.16
C GLN A 82 1.69 -14.56 -13.16
N GLN A 83 2.64 -13.76 -13.65
CA GLN A 83 3.68 -14.22 -14.57
C GLN A 83 4.61 -15.29 -13.95
N GLU A 84 5.03 -15.11 -12.69
CA GLU A 84 5.86 -16.08 -11.96
C GLU A 84 5.09 -17.40 -11.78
N TYR A 85 3.83 -17.30 -11.38
CA TYR A 85 2.96 -18.47 -11.19
C TYR A 85 2.73 -19.22 -12.50
N ASP A 86 2.45 -18.51 -13.58
CA ASP A 86 2.19 -19.13 -14.89
C ASP A 86 3.42 -19.86 -15.43
N SER A 87 4.61 -19.29 -15.23
CA SER A 87 5.87 -19.86 -15.73
C SER A 87 6.43 -20.97 -14.84
N THR A 88 6.33 -20.86 -13.51
CA THR A 88 7.05 -21.74 -12.57
C THR A 88 6.14 -22.52 -11.63
N GLY A 89 4.89 -22.09 -11.48
CA GLY A 89 3.97 -22.55 -10.44
C GLY A 89 4.25 -22.00 -9.04
N ARG A 90 5.20 -21.07 -8.90
CA ARG A 90 5.59 -20.44 -7.62
C ARG A 90 5.17 -18.98 -7.53
N MET A 91 5.30 -18.41 -6.34
CA MET A 91 5.05 -16.99 -6.02
C MET A 91 6.12 -16.41 -5.08
N THR A 92 7.31 -17.02 -5.04
CA THR A 92 8.37 -16.64 -4.10
C THR A 92 8.91 -15.24 -4.37
N GLY A 93 8.95 -14.83 -5.64
CA GLY A 93 9.24 -13.45 -6.05
C GLY A 93 8.20 -12.47 -5.52
N PHE A 94 6.91 -12.80 -5.67
CA PHE A 94 5.82 -12.00 -5.10
C PHE A 94 5.97 -11.79 -3.58
N PHE A 95 6.22 -12.85 -2.80
CA PHE A 95 6.37 -12.71 -1.35
C PHE A 95 7.59 -11.84 -0.97
N LYS A 96 8.68 -11.90 -1.73
CA LYS A 96 9.84 -11.01 -1.54
C LYS A 96 9.51 -9.55 -1.79
N GLU A 97 8.75 -9.24 -2.85
CA GLU A 97 8.29 -7.88 -3.14
C GLU A 97 7.37 -7.35 -2.02
N VAL A 98 6.46 -8.18 -1.52
CA VAL A 98 5.60 -7.85 -0.38
C VAL A 98 6.41 -7.59 0.90
N GLN A 99 7.38 -8.45 1.21
CA GLN A 99 8.26 -8.28 2.37
C GLN A 99 9.08 -6.98 2.28
N ALA A 100 9.64 -6.71 1.10
CA ALA A 100 10.41 -5.49 0.85
C ALA A 100 9.53 -4.24 0.99
N HIS A 101 8.31 -4.29 0.46
CA HIS A 101 7.33 -3.22 0.59
C HIS A 101 7.01 -2.93 2.06
N TYR A 102 6.64 -3.96 2.84
CA TYR A 102 6.36 -3.81 4.26
C TYR A 102 7.53 -3.20 5.04
N ASN A 103 8.76 -3.64 4.77
CA ASN A 103 9.96 -3.12 5.42
C ASN A 103 10.26 -1.65 5.06
N SER A 104 9.72 -1.14 3.95
CA SER A 104 9.86 0.27 3.54
C SER A 104 8.84 1.21 4.18
N LEU A 105 7.81 0.66 4.84
CA LEU A 105 6.76 1.45 5.49
C LEU A 105 7.26 2.14 6.76
N SER A 106 6.67 3.29 7.08
CA SER A 106 6.90 3.96 8.37
C SER A 106 6.39 3.11 9.53
N ALA A 107 6.87 3.37 10.76
CA ALA A 107 6.42 2.63 11.95
C ALA A 107 4.90 2.73 12.18
N ILE A 108 4.29 3.87 11.85
CA ILE A 108 2.83 4.09 11.96
C ILE A 108 2.07 3.24 10.93
N GLU A 109 2.61 3.08 9.72
CA GLU A 109 2.03 2.21 8.71
C GLU A 109 2.21 0.74 9.06
N GLN A 110 3.41 0.32 9.52
CA GLN A 110 3.65 -1.06 9.96
C GLN A 110 2.74 -1.48 11.12
N ALA A 111 2.47 -0.56 12.06
CA ALA A 111 1.57 -0.82 13.19
C ALA A 111 0.12 -1.13 12.80
N GLN A 112 -0.28 -0.86 11.56
CA GLN A 112 -1.61 -1.16 11.04
C GLN A 112 -1.73 -2.61 10.53
N TYR A 113 -0.61 -3.33 10.38
CA TYR A 113 -0.59 -4.73 9.98
C TYR A 113 -0.71 -5.67 11.18
N PRO A 114 -1.14 -6.93 10.97
CA PRO A 114 -1.06 -7.97 11.99
C PRO A 114 0.37 -8.13 12.53
N ALA A 115 0.53 -8.34 13.84
CA ALA A 115 1.84 -8.45 14.48
C ALA A 115 2.75 -9.55 13.91
N ASN A 116 2.16 -10.60 13.31
CA ASN A 116 2.88 -11.71 12.68
C ASN A 116 2.94 -11.61 11.15
N TYR A 117 2.56 -10.48 10.54
CA TYR A 117 2.52 -10.31 9.09
C TYR A 117 3.87 -10.62 8.42
N ALA A 118 4.95 -9.95 8.84
CA ALA A 118 6.28 -10.18 8.29
C ALA A 118 6.76 -11.63 8.48
N ALA A 119 6.48 -12.21 9.64
CA ALA A 119 6.84 -13.61 9.90
C ALA A 119 6.07 -14.58 8.98
N GLN A 120 4.79 -14.33 8.73
CA GLN A 120 3.99 -15.14 7.80
C GLN A 120 4.47 -14.99 6.36
N VAL A 121 4.75 -13.77 5.90
CA VAL A 121 5.29 -13.55 4.55
C VAL A 121 6.64 -14.26 4.40
N GLN A 122 7.52 -14.16 5.41
CA GLN A 122 8.80 -14.86 5.40
C GLN A 122 8.64 -16.39 5.36
N GLN A 123 7.65 -16.96 6.06
CA GLN A 123 7.37 -18.39 5.99
C GLN A 123 7.01 -18.85 4.57
N HIS A 124 6.25 -18.05 3.81
CA HIS A 124 5.96 -18.36 2.39
C HIS A 124 7.21 -18.26 1.51
N ILE A 125 8.10 -17.30 1.78
CA ILE A 125 9.40 -17.19 1.09
C ILE A 125 10.25 -18.44 1.36
N ASP A 126 10.36 -18.85 2.63
CA ASP A 126 11.19 -19.98 3.04
C ASP A 126 10.63 -21.32 2.54
N ALA A 127 9.31 -21.44 2.45
CA ALA A 127 8.65 -22.65 1.96
C ALA A 127 8.83 -22.87 0.45
N ASP A 128 9.02 -21.81 -0.34
CA ASP A 128 9.23 -21.84 -1.80
C ASP A 128 8.26 -22.80 -2.54
N ILE A 129 6.98 -22.74 -2.18
CA ILE A 129 5.98 -23.71 -2.62
C ILE A 129 5.77 -23.63 -4.14
N ASN A 130 5.88 -24.78 -4.81
CA ASN A 130 5.34 -24.95 -6.15
C ASN A 130 3.85 -25.35 -6.06
N TYR A 131 2.99 -24.35 -6.15
CA TYR A 131 1.53 -24.50 -6.05
C TYR A 131 0.93 -25.31 -7.20
N LYS A 132 1.60 -25.43 -8.36
CA LYS A 132 1.15 -26.32 -9.44
C LYS A 132 1.39 -27.80 -9.16
N ALA A 133 2.30 -28.12 -8.24
CA ALA A 133 2.63 -29.49 -7.86
C ALA A 133 1.84 -30.00 -6.64
N GLN A 134 0.97 -29.17 -6.06
CA GLN A 134 0.20 -29.47 -4.86
C GLN A 134 -1.24 -29.92 -5.20
N ASP A 135 -1.84 -30.76 -4.36
CA ASP A 135 -3.23 -31.20 -4.53
C ASP A 135 -4.21 -30.05 -4.30
N ALA A 136 -5.07 -29.79 -5.28
CA ALA A 136 -5.94 -28.60 -5.33
C ALA A 136 -7.00 -28.49 -4.21
N LYS A 137 -7.24 -29.54 -3.41
CA LYS A 137 -8.33 -29.58 -2.42
C LYS A 137 -8.03 -28.82 -1.12
N ASP A 138 -6.76 -28.65 -0.76
CA ASP A 138 -6.33 -28.05 0.52
C ASP A 138 -5.63 -26.69 0.33
N MET A 139 -5.66 -26.15 -0.90
CA MET A 139 -4.87 -24.97 -1.30
C MET A 139 -5.73 -23.70 -1.33
N ILE A 140 -5.29 -22.65 -0.61
CA ILE A 140 -5.72 -21.29 -0.95
C ILE A 140 -5.26 -21.02 -2.38
N VAL A 141 -6.17 -20.64 -3.27
CA VAL A 141 -5.83 -20.32 -4.66
C VAL A 141 -4.71 -19.25 -4.65
N PRO A 142 -3.56 -19.46 -5.31
CA PRO A 142 -2.40 -18.60 -5.14
C PRO A 142 -2.70 -17.10 -5.41
N MET A 143 -3.59 -16.82 -6.36
CA MET A 143 -4.03 -15.44 -6.65
C MET A 143 -4.90 -14.84 -5.54
N THR A 144 -5.75 -15.62 -4.85
CA THR A 144 -6.53 -15.08 -3.72
C THR A 144 -5.65 -14.83 -2.50
N LEU A 145 -4.57 -15.60 -2.33
CA LEU A 145 -3.53 -15.32 -1.34
C LEU A 145 -2.83 -13.99 -1.64
N ALA A 146 -2.46 -13.75 -2.90
CA ALA A 146 -1.84 -12.52 -3.35
C ALA A 146 -2.73 -11.29 -3.09
N GLU A 147 -3.99 -11.38 -3.52
CA GLU A 147 -5.00 -10.33 -3.30
C GLU A 147 -5.20 -10.05 -1.80
N THR A 148 -5.26 -11.10 -0.98
CA THR A 148 -5.38 -10.96 0.47
C THR A 148 -4.19 -10.18 1.04
N LEU A 149 -2.96 -10.56 0.66
CA LEU A 149 -1.71 -9.90 1.07
C LEU A 149 -1.66 -8.42 0.70
N LEU A 150 -2.07 -8.08 -0.51
CA LEU A 150 -2.12 -6.70 -1.01
C LEU A 150 -3.25 -5.90 -0.36
N SER A 151 -4.32 -6.56 0.12
CA SER A 151 -5.46 -5.90 0.75
C SER A 151 -5.27 -5.60 2.24
N MET A 152 -4.28 -6.17 2.93
CA MET A 152 -4.07 -6.03 4.38
C MET A 152 -3.38 -4.73 4.82
N GLY A 153 -3.19 -3.77 3.91
CA GLY A 153 -2.58 -2.48 4.21
C GLY A 153 -3.37 -1.59 5.18
N PRO A 154 -3.01 -0.29 5.30
CA PRO A 154 -3.56 0.69 6.25
C PRO A 154 -5.10 0.83 6.32
N VAL A 155 -5.83 0.28 5.35
CA VAL A 155 -7.30 0.37 5.22
C VAL A 155 -7.95 -1.01 5.05
N GLY A 156 -7.16 -2.07 5.27
CA GLY A 156 -7.48 -3.46 5.00
C GLY A 156 -8.18 -4.19 6.14
N SER A 157 -8.77 -5.35 5.83
CA SER A 157 -9.27 -6.29 6.83
C SER A 157 -8.19 -7.30 7.21
N SER A 158 -8.01 -7.57 8.50
CA SER A 158 -7.10 -8.63 8.97
C SER A 158 -7.61 -10.00 8.54
N LYS A 159 -6.82 -10.73 7.74
CA LYS A 159 -7.08 -12.12 7.33
C LYS A 159 -5.86 -12.99 7.58
N THR A 160 -6.09 -14.26 7.91
CA THR A 160 -5.03 -15.23 8.15
C THR A 160 -4.38 -15.66 6.82
N ILE A 161 -3.05 -15.70 6.79
CA ILE A 161 -2.21 -15.98 5.61
C ILE A 161 -1.49 -17.32 5.79
N ALA A 162 -2.19 -18.32 6.35
CA ALA A 162 -1.57 -19.61 6.68
C ALA A 162 -1.06 -20.33 5.43
N LEU A 163 0.00 -21.11 5.60
CA LEU A 163 0.51 -21.99 4.55
C LEU A 163 -0.55 -23.05 4.18
N PRO A 164 -0.66 -23.44 2.89
CA PRO A 164 -1.46 -24.59 2.50
C PRO A 164 -1.05 -25.84 3.30
N GLY A 165 -2.02 -26.56 3.86
CA GLY A 165 -1.76 -27.81 4.62
C GLY A 165 -1.28 -27.66 6.06
N ALA A 166 -1.23 -26.45 6.62
CA ALA A 166 -0.99 -26.23 8.05
C ALA A 166 -2.32 -26.31 8.84
N GLY A 167 -2.82 -27.53 9.07
CA GLY A 167 -4.05 -27.81 9.82
C GLY A 167 -4.00 -29.14 10.54
#